data_AF-A0A450WVN7-F1
#
_entry.id   AF-A0A450WVN7-F1
#
_cell.length_a   1.000
_cell.length_b   1.000
_cell.length_c   1.000
_cell.angle_alpha   90.00
_cell.angle_beta   90.00
_cell.angle_gamma   90.00
#
_symmetry.space_group_name_H-M   'P 1'
#
loop_
_entity.id
_entity.type
_entity.pdbx_description
1 polymer ?
#
loop_
_entity_poly.entity_id
_entity_poly.type
_entity_poly.pdbx_seq_one_letter_code
_entity_poly.pdbx_strand_id
1 'polypeptide(L)'
;MEVTLVVFIDDLDRCLPSTSIATLEAIRLFLFLPNTAFIIAADDRMIRQAVRAHFHGTELDDDLVTNYFDKLIQVPLRVPPLGTQDVRAYMMLLYVENSSLADDEKERTRSAVCKQLSESWKGRRVDARFMKETIPSCPNDLKSNLDLADRLAPLMSTAKQIAGNPRLIKRFLNTLSIRMSLACSQGVPVEETALAKMLLFERCADEAAYSKLLSKVNESEAGNPAFLADWEKKAVSGEGPKELPSPWNSDFIRDWLALEPSLADMDLRAILYVSREHMPIIAPSDRLSPEATGILEALIGLTRKSSSLSEQIRLLSEKKDVSLIMDRLLVRARRENLWGTPNVLFAILTVIDADASHAAKFGDFLARISVEQLNATIVPRIGNYGWAGMVFEKWKGNPATPGRVVKAIDNLGNTIL
;
A
#
# COMPACT_ATOMS: atom_id res chain seq x y z
N MET A 1 8.80 41.91 46.14
CA MET A 1 8.00 41.58 44.95
C MET A 1 7.92 40.06 44.87
N GLU A 2 6.74 39.48 45.02
CA GLU A 2 6.51 38.05 44.77
C GLU A 2 6.44 37.84 43.26
N VAL A 3 7.60 37.78 42.61
CA VAL A 3 7.68 37.50 41.17
C VAL A 3 7.62 35.98 41.00
N THR A 4 6.66 35.50 40.20
CA THR A 4 6.58 34.09 39.80
C THR A 4 7.37 33.86 38.52
N LEU A 5 8.36 32.97 38.55
CA LEU A 5 9.11 32.51 37.39
C LEU A 5 8.45 31.26 36.80
N VAL A 6 8.01 31.32 35.55
CA VAL A 6 7.49 30.16 34.82
C VAL A 6 8.40 29.87 33.63
N VAL A 7 8.95 28.66 33.58
CA VAL A 7 9.86 28.20 32.52
C VAL A 7 9.17 27.14 31.69
N PHE A 8 8.97 27.42 30.40
CA PHE A 8 8.44 26.47 29.43
C PHE A 8 9.58 25.77 28.69
N ILE A 9 9.52 24.45 28.63
CA ILE A 9 10.51 23.60 27.98
C ILE A 9 9.76 22.70 27.02
N ASP A 10 10.05 22.82 25.73
CA ASP A 10 9.44 22.04 24.66
C ASP A 10 10.50 21.18 23.96
N ASP A 11 10.07 20.10 23.29
CA ASP A 11 10.91 19.21 22.48
C ASP A 11 12.12 18.59 23.24
N LEU A 12 12.02 18.42 24.57
CA LEU A 12 13.09 17.83 25.39
C LEU A 12 13.43 16.38 24.99
N ASP A 13 12.44 15.68 24.45
CA ASP A 13 12.53 14.33 23.91
C ASP A 13 13.26 14.24 22.55
N ARG A 14 13.56 15.37 21.90
CA ARG A 14 14.38 15.40 20.67
C ARG A 14 15.87 15.56 20.95
N CYS A 15 16.23 15.90 22.17
CA CYS A 15 17.62 16.01 22.59
C CYS A 15 18.27 14.62 22.70
N LEU A 16 19.60 14.60 22.65
CA LEU A 16 20.35 13.38 22.94
C LEU A 16 20.05 12.92 24.39
N PRO A 17 19.99 11.61 24.66
CA PRO A 17 19.64 11.08 25.98
C PRO A 17 20.38 11.75 27.15
N SER A 18 21.70 11.91 27.03
CA SER A 18 22.52 12.56 28.07
C SER A 18 22.14 14.02 28.31
N THR A 19 21.76 14.74 27.26
CA THR A 19 21.36 16.15 27.34
C THR A 19 19.98 16.29 27.98
N SER A 20 19.02 15.44 27.60
CA SER A 20 17.68 15.44 28.19
C SER A 20 17.73 15.17 29.69
N ILE A 21 18.51 14.18 30.12
CA ILE A 21 18.68 13.83 31.54
C ILE A 21 19.40 14.93 32.31
N ALA A 22 20.54 15.43 31.81
CA ALA A 22 21.25 16.53 32.48
C ALA A 22 20.37 17.77 32.65
N THR A 23 19.51 18.07 31.66
CA THR A 23 18.54 19.17 31.73
C THR A 23 17.49 18.92 32.81
N LEU A 24 16.93 17.72 32.90
CA LEU A 24 15.96 17.34 33.95
C LEU A 24 16.57 17.39 35.34
N GLU A 25 17.80 16.93 35.50
CA GLU A 25 18.52 17.00 36.77
C GLU A 25 18.82 18.43 37.18
N ALA A 26 19.20 19.29 36.23
CA ALA A 26 19.39 20.71 36.48
C ALA A 26 18.08 21.38 36.93
N ILE A 27 16.96 21.10 36.26
CA ILE A 27 15.63 21.63 36.63
C ILE A 27 15.26 21.23 38.06
N ARG A 28 15.54 19.98 38.43
CA ARG A 28 15.24 19.46 39.79
C ARG A 28 15.85 20.31 40.90
N LEU A 29 17.03 20.90 40.67
CA LEU A 29 17.68 21.80 41.65
C LEU A 29 16.86 23.07 41.91
N PHE A 30 16.08 23.53 40.94
CA PHE A 30 15.28 24.74 41.03
C PHE A 30 13.83 24.49 41.45
N LEU A 31 13.35 23.23 41.47
CA LEU A 31 11.98 22.88 41.87
C LEU A 31 11.66 23.20 43.34
N PHE A 32 12.67 23.41 44.18
CA PHE A 32 12.49 23.78 45.60
C PHE A 32 12.41 25.28 45.84
N LEU A 33 12.64 26.11 44.81
CA LEU A 33 12.55 27.56 44.97
C LEU A 33 11.07 27.99 45.01
N PRO A 34 10.69 28.84 45.98
CA PRO A 34 9.34 29.39 46.01
C PRO A 34 9.08 30.22 44.74
N ASN A 35 7.82 30.31 44.34
CA ASN A 35 7.37 31.10 43.18
C ASN A 35 8.02 30.67 41.85
N THR A 36 8.41 29.41 41.69
CA THR A 36 8.95 28.88 40.43
C THR A 36 8.12 27.70 39.91
N ALA A 37 7.84 27.67 38.61
CA ALA A 37 7.16 26.57 37.94
C ALA A 37 7.86 26.19 36.63
N PHE A 38 8.00 24.89 36.37
CA PHE A 38 8.55 24.36 35.13
C PHE A 38 7.47 23.57 34.41
N ILE A 39 7.21 23.91 33.15
CA ILE A 39 6.24 23.24 32.29
C ILE A 39 7.02 22.55 31.18
N ILE A 40 6.94 21.22 31.14
CA ILE A 40 7.68 20.39 30.20
C ILE A 40 6.71 19.72 29.24
N ALA A 41 6.87 19.97 27.94
CA ALA A 41 6.19 19.26 26.87
C ALA A 41 7.18 18.27 26.23
N ALA A 42 6.91 16.97 26.36
CA ALA A 42 7.75 15.89 25.85
C ALA A 42 6.97 14.57 25.74
N ASP A 43 7.39 13.68 24.84
CA ASP A 43 6.94 12.29 24.83
C ASP A 43 7.53 11.50 26.01
N ASP A 44 6.66 11.08 26.94
CA ASP A 44 6.99 10.23 28.09
C ASP A 44 7.77 8.97 27.69
N ARG A 45 7.48 8.36 26.54
CA ARG A 45 8.18 7.16 26.07
C ARG A 45 9.62 7.46 25.70
N MET A 46 9.87 8.57 25.01
CA MET A 46 11.20 8.98 24.58
C MET A 46 12.07 9.36 25.80
N ILE A 47 11.50 10.07 26.77
CA ILE A 47 12.23 10.40 28.00
C ILE A 47 12.58 9.13 28.80
N ARG A 48 11.66 8.16 28.92
CA ARG A 48 11.96 6.87 29.56
C ARG A 48 13.07 6.09 28.85
N GLN A 49 13.11 6.15 27.52
CA GLN A 49 14.22 5.57 26.74
C GLN A 49 15.53 6.30 27.00
N ALA A 50 15.50 7.64 27.11
CA ALA A 50 16.68 8.43 27.45
C ALA A 50 17.23 8.07 28.85
N VAL A 51 16.35 7.85 29.83
CA VAL A 51 16.74 7.36 31.17
C VAL A 51 17.41 5.98 31.05
N ARG A 52 16.80 5.02 30.34
CA ARG A 52 17.38 3.68 30.13
C ARG A 52 18.77 3.76 29.48
N ALA A 53 18.95 4.65 28.51
CA ALA A 53 20.22 4.85 27.84
C ALA A 53 21.27 5.52 28.73
N HIS A 54 20.86 6.45 29.59
CA HIS A 54 21.80 7.13 30.49
C HIS A 54 22.44 6.17 31.52
N PHE A 55 21.73 5.10 31.90
CA PHE A 55 22.16 4.15 32.92
C PHE A 55 22.65 2.80 32.35
N HIS A 56 23.11 2.76 31.09
CA HIS A 56 23.65 1.54 30.46
C HIS A 56 24.67 0.81 31.36
N GLY A 57 24.45 -0.49 31.61
CA GLY A 57 25.36 -1.37 32.35
C GLY A 57 24.85 -1.89 33.70
N THR A 58 23.73 -1.37 34.18
CA THR A 58 22.99 -1.92 35.33
C THR A 58 21.78 -2.65 34.78
N GLU A 59 21.46 -3.86 35.27
CA GLU A 59 20.15 -4.49 35.01
C GLU A 59 19.09 -3.62 35.68
N LEU A 60 18.60 -2.62 34.94
CA LEU A 60 17.59 -1.70 35.44
C LEU A 60 16.24 -2.37 35.28
N ASP A 61 15.58 -2.55 36.42
CA ASP A 61 14.17 -2.86 36.46
C ASP A 61 13.36 -1.69 35.89
N ASP A 62 12.29 -1.98 35.14
CA ASP A 62 11.41 -0.95 34.56
C ASP A 62 10.76 -0.06 35.63
N ASP A 63 10.65 -0.60 36.83
CA ASP A 63 10.23 0.10 38.04
C ASP A 63 11.21 1.22 38.43
N LEU A 64 12.52 1.05 38.23
CA LEU A 64 13.50 2.08 38.59
C LEU A 64 13.44 3.28 37.63
N VAL A 65 13.22 3.02 36.34
CA VAL A 65 13.03 4.08 35.31
C VAL A 65 11.77 4.89 35.62
N THR A 66 10.67 4.19 35.97
CA THR A 66 9.41 4.83 36.34
C THR A 66 9.56 5.66 37.61
N ASN A 67 10.19 5.11 38.64
CA ASN A 67 10.48 5.83 39.88
C ASN A 67 11.40 7.04 39.69
N TYR A 68 12.36 6.97 38.76
CA TYR A 68 13.21 8.11 38.43
C TYR A 68 12.40 9.23 37.74
N PHE A 69 11.56 8.87 36.77
CA PHE A 69 10.72 9.82 36.05
C PHE A 69 9.66 10.49 36.95
N ASP A 70 8.99 9.71 37.80
CA ASP A 70 7.95 10.21 38.72
C ASP A 70 8.54 11.15 39.79
N LYS A 71 9.83 11.03 40.11
CA LYS A 71 10.53 11.97 41.00
C LYS A 71 10.87 13.30 40.34
N LEU A 72 10.93 13.34 39.01
CA LEU A 72 11.25 14.54 38.25
C LEU A 72 9.99 15.32 37.87
N ILE A 73 8.89 14.63 37.59
CA ILE A 73 7.62 15.22 37.17
C ILE A 73 6.58 15.14 38.30
N GLN A 74 6.32 16.27 38.95
CA GLN A 74 5.37 16.34 40.07
C GLN A 74 3.90 16.17 39.62
N VAL A 75 3.54 16.72 38.47
CA VAL A 75 2.17 16.74 37.95
C VAL A 75 2.17 16.31 36.48
N PRO A 76 1.97 15.02 36.18
CA PRO A 76 1.89 14.55 34.79
C PRO A 76 0.54 14.92 34.17
N LEU A 77 0.56 15.74 33.12
CA LEU A 77 -0.62 16.04 32.31
C LEU A 77 -0.50 15.34 30.97
N ARG A 78 -1.31 14.30 30.76
CA ARG A 78 -1.36 13.56 29.49
C ARG A 78 -2.44 14.12 28.58
N VAL A 79 -2.06 14.53 27.37
CA VAL A 79 -3.02 14.95 26.35
C VAL A 79 -3.67 13.70 25.74
N PRO A 80 -4.98 13.50 25.88
CA PRO A 80 -5.65 12.33 25.30
C PRO A 80 -5.71 12.43 23.77
N PRO A 81 -5.79 11.29 23.06
CA PRO A 81 -6.04 11.30 21.62
C PRO A 81 -7.43 11.90 21.34
N LEU A 82 -7.59 12.48 20.15
CA LEU A 82 -8.85 13.10 19.75
C LEU A 82 -9.95 12.05 19.57
N GLY A 83 -11.11 12.29 20.19
CA GLY A 83 -12.31 11.52 19.93
C GLY A 83 -12.91 11.86 18.56
N THR A 84 -13.92 11.11 18.13
CA THR A 84 -14.54 11.32 16.81
C THR A 84 -15.18 12.71 16.65
N GLN A 85 -15.72 13.30 17.73
CA GLN A 85 -16.23 14.68 17.67
C GLN A 85 -15.10 15.70 17.49
N ASP A 86 -13.99 15.52 18.21
CA ASP A 86 -12.84 16.43 18.13
C ASP A 86 -12.12 16.32 16.79
N VAL A 87 -11.95 15.10 16.27
CA VAL A 87 -11.41 14.85 14.92
C VAL A 87 -12.26 15.53 13.86
N ARG A 88 -13.59 15.39 13.95
CA ARG A 88 -14.52 16.03 13.02
C ARG A 88 -14.39 17.55 13.08
N ALA A 89 -14.44 18.13 14.27
CA ALA A 89 -14.31 19.56 14.47
C ALA A 89 -12.95 20.07 13.97
N TYR A 90 -11.86 19.33 14.25
CA TYR A 90 -10.52 19.65 13.78
C TYR A 90 -10.44 19.70 12.25
N MET A 91 -10.95 18.68 11.56
CA MET A 91 -10.99 18.64 10.10
C MET A 91 -11.83 19.78 9.52
N MET A 92 -13.01 20.04 10.09
CA MET A 92 -13.89 21.13 9.67
C MET A 92 -13.22 22.50 9.84
N LEU A 93 -12.51 22.72 10.96
CA LEU A 93 -11.75 23.95 11.18
C LEU A 93 -10.57 24.10 10.21
N LEU A 94 -9.89 23.02 9.83
CA LEU A 94 -8.85 23.08 8.79
C LEU A 94 -9.42 23.51 7.43
N TYR A 95 -10.61 23.04 7.07
CA TYR A 95 -11.29 23.48 5.85
C TYR A 95 -11.76 24.94 5.92
N VAL A 96 -12.27 25.37 7.08
CA VAL A 96 -12.63 26.79 7.31
C VAL A 96 -11.39 27.67 7.19
N GLU A 97 -10.27 27.29 7.81
CA GLU A 97 -9.00 28.02 7.75
C GLU A 97 -8.51 28.18 6.30
N ASN A 98 -8.59 27.12 5.51
CA ASN A 98 -8.17 27.11 4.10
C ASN A 98 -9.22 27.69 3.12
N SER A 99 -10.37 28.15 3.62
CA SER A 99 -11.43 28.71 2.77
C SER A 99 -11.20 30.19 2.44
N SER A 100 -11.98 30.69 1.49
CA SER A 100 -12.03 32.11 1.10
C SER A 100 -12.84 33.01 2.04
N LEU A 101 -13.28 32.49 3.19
CA LEU A 101 -13.95 33.29 4.23
C LEU A 101 -13.02 34.38 4.77
N ALA A 102 -13.59 35.47 5.27
CA ALA A 102 -12.82 36.52 5.94
C ALA A 102 -12.32 36.05 7.31
N ASP A 103 -11.19 36.60 7.79
CA ASP A 103 -10.53 36.14 9.02
C ASP A 103 -11.41 36.33 10.27
N ASP A 104 -12.27 37.34 10.28
CA ASP A 104 -13.26 37.57 11.35
C ASP A 104 -14.36 36.50 11.35
N GLU A 105 -14.83 36.06 10.18
CA GLU A 105 -15.77 34.95 10.06
C GLU A 105 -15.13 33.61 10.47
N LYS A 106 -13.86 33.40 10.10
CA LYS A 106 -13.08 32.21 10.53
C LYS A 106 -12.95 32.16 12.05
N GLU A 107 -12.55 33.27 12.67
CA GLU A 107 -12.38 33.34 14.13
C GLU A 107 -13.71 33.19 14.88
N ARG A 108 -14.78 33.79 14.36
CA ARG A 108 -16.14 33.59 14.89
C ARG A 108 -16.56 32.13 14.84
N THR A 109 -16.31 31.45 13.71
CA THR A 109 -16.61 30.04 13.53
C THR A 109 -15.79 29.18 14.49
N ARG A 110 -14.48 29.45 14.61
CA ARG A 110 -13.59 28.77 15.57
C ARG A 110 -14.10 28.88 17.00
N SER A 111 -14.46 30.08 17.43
CA SER A 111 -15.01 30.33 18.76
C SER A 111 -16.33 29.60 19.00
N ALA A 112 -17.23 29.56 18.01
CA ALA A 112 -18.49 28.81 18.10
C ALA A 112 -18.27 27.30 18.20
N VAL A 113 -17.34 26.74 17.43
CA VAL A 113 -16.96 25.32 17.48
C VAL A 113 -16.36 24.98 18.84
N CYS A 114 -15.42 25.77 19.36
CA CYS A 114 -14.83 25.55 20.69
C CYS A 114 -15.89 25.55 21.79
N LYS A 115 -16.85 26.48 21.73
CA LYS A 115 -17.97 26.52 22.67
C LYS A 115 -18.85 25.28 22.57
N GLN A 116 -19.19 24.85 21.35
CA GLN A 116 -20.00 23.66 21.12
C GLN A 116 -19.30 22.38 21.63
N LEU A 117 -17.99 22.26 21.42
CA LEU A 117 -17.19 21.13 21.92
C LEU A 117 -17.16 21.07 23.46
N SER A 118 -17.08 22.23 24.13
CA SER A 118 -17.14 22.28 25.60
C SER A 118 -18.48 21.79 26.16
N GLU A 119 -19.52 21.73 25.32
CA GLU A 119 -20.86 21.26 25.66
C GLU A 119 -21.18 19.88 25.06
N SER A 120 -20.20 19.17 24.49
CA SER A 120 -20.42 17.86 23.86
C SER A 120 -20.95 16.80 24.82
N TRP A 121 -20.63 16.89 26.10
CA TRP A 121 -21.18 16.01 27.14
C TRP A 121 -22.69 16.21 27.37
N LYS A 122 -23.28 17.32 26.91
CA LYS A 122 -24.74 17.57 26.92
C LYS A 122 -25.45 17.01 25.68
N GLY A 123 -24.76 16.18 24.88
CA GLY A 123 -25.28 15.62 23.63
C GLY A 123 -25.18 16.54 22.42
N ARG A 124 -24.49 17.69 22.55
CA ARG A 124 -24.24 18.60 21.43
C ARG A 124 -23.11 18.07 20.55
N ARG A 125 -23.25 18.24 19.24
CA ARG A 125 -22.30 17.75 18.24
C ARG A 125 -21.88 18.89 17.32
N VAL A 126 -20.67 18.76 16.80
CA VAL A 126 -20.16 19.62 15.72
C VAL A 126 -20.32 18.80 14.45
N ASP A 127 -21.42 18.96 13.72
CA ASP A 127 -21.68 18.27 12.46
C ASP A 127 -21.72 19.26 11.29
N ALA A 128 -21.80 18.74 10.05
CA ALA A 128 -21.85 19.61 8.87
C ALA A 128 -23.03 20.59 8.91
N ARG A 129 -24.14 20.19 9.55
CA ARG A 129 -25.32 21.04 9.74
C ARG A 129 -25.00 22.23 10.64
N PHE A 130 -24.45 22.00 11.83
CA PHE A 130 -24.04 23.05 12.76
C PHE A 130 -23.07 24.03 12.09
N MET A 131 -22.10 23.53 11.33
CA MET A 131 -21.14 24.39 10.61
C MET A 131 -21.83 25.26 9.56
N LYS A 132 -22.75 24.68 8.77
CA LYS A 132 -23.52 25.42 7.75
C LYS A 132 -24.45 26.47 8.36
N GLU A 133 -25.03 26.21 9.54
CA GLU A 133 -25.84 27.18 10.28
C GLU A 133 -24.98 28.31 10.90
N THR A 134 -23.75 27.98 11.29
CA THR A 134 -22.80 28.94 11.90
C THR A 134 -22.20 29.89 10.87
N ILE A 135 -22.05 29.46 9.61
CA ILE A 135 -21.44 30.21 8.51
C ILE A 135 -22.55 30.77 7.59
N PRO A 136 -22.94 32.06 7.70
CA PRO A 136 -24.13 32.60 7.05
C PRO A 136 -24.11 32.53 5.51
N SER A 137 -22.93 32.58 4.89
CA SER A 137 -22.75 32.52 3.43
C SER A 137 -21.69 31.49 3.03
N CYS A 138 -21.84 30.26 3.53
CA CYS A 138 -20.88 29.18 3.27
C CYS A 138 -20.73 28.89 1.76
N PRO A 139 -19.51 29.02 1.18
CA PRO A 139 -19.22 28.67 -0.21
C PRO A 139 -19.55 27.20 -0.51
N ASN A 140 -19.95 26.89 -1.75
CA ASN A 140 -20.33 25.53 -2.12
C ASN A 140 -19.17 24.52 -1.95
N ASP A 141 -17.95 24.92 -2.30
CA ASP A 141 -16.76 24.09 -2.11
C ASP A 141 -16.53 23.77 -0.62
N LEU A 142 -16.73 24.77 0.26
CA LEU A 142 -16.63 24.57 1.70
C LEU A 142 -17.73 23.64 2.22
N LYS A 143 -18.97 23.73 1.70
CA LYS A 143 -20.04 22.79 2.08
C LYS A 143 -19.66 21.35 1.76
N SER A 144 -19.14 21.09 0.56
CA SER A 144 -18.66 19.76 0.14
C SER A 144 -17.53 19.25 1.04
N ASN A 145 -16.58 20.13 1.39
CA ASN A 145 -15.49 19.80 2.32
C ASN A 145 -15.97 19.46 3.73
N LEU A 146 -16.97 20.19 4.25
CA LEU A 146 -17.58 19.91 5.54
C LEU A 146 -18.31 18.56 5.54
N ASP A 147 -19.02 18.23 4.46
CA ASP A 147 -19.69 16.93 4.32
C ASP A 147 -18.69 15.77 4.17
N LEU A 148 -17.57 16.00 3.52
CA LEU A 148 -16.46 15.04 3.46
C LEU A 148 -15.82 14.85 4.84
N ALA A 149 -15.57 15.93 5.60
CA ALA A 149 -15.05 15.84 6.96
C ALA A 149 -15.97 15.02 7.89
N ASP A 150 -17.28 15.22 7.78
CA ASP A 150 -18.27 14.53 8.59
C ASP A 150 -18.24 13.00 8.36
N ARG A 151 -18.11 12.59 7.09
CA ARG A 151 -18.03 11.19 6.66
C ARG A 151 -16.71 10.51 7.04
N LEU A 152 -15.58 11.21 6.92
CA LEU A 152 -14.26 10.62 7.19
C LEU A 152 -13.91 10.58 8.68
N ALA A 153 -14.45 11.49 9.50
CA ALA A 153 -14.07 11.62 10.90
C ALA A 153 -14.15 10.33 11.74
N PRO A 154 -15.18 9.46 11.61
CA PRO A 154 -15.22 8.18 12.32
C PRO A 154 -13.98 7.32 12.04
N LEU A 155 -13.63 7.12 10.77
CA LEU A 155 -12.47 6.32 10.38
C LEU A 155 -11.14 6.96 10.76
N MET A 156 -11.03 8.28 10.67
CA MET A 156 -9.83 9.00 11.11
C MET A 156 -9.58 8.84 12.63
N SER A 157 -10.64 8.62 13.39
CA SER A 157 -10.59 8.40 14.83
C SER A 157 -10.36 6.93 15.19
N THR A 158 -10.99 5.98 14.50
CA THR A 158 -10.94 4.54 14.83
C THR A 158 -9.81 3.78 14.14
N ALA A 159 -9.35 4.20 12.96
CA ALA A 159 -8.30 3.49 12.23
C ALA A 159 -6.98 3.51 13.02
N LYS A 160 -6.42 2.33 13.31
CA LYS A 160 -5.23 2.16 14.17
C LYS A 160 -4.02 2.98 13.70
N GLN A 161 -3.87 3.17 12.39
CA GLN A 161 -2.75 3.89 11.78
C GLN A 161 -2.87 5.42 11.90
N ILE A 162 -4.04 5.93 12.29
CA ILE A 162 -4.30 7.36 12.47
C ILE A 162 -4.60 7.65 13.93
N ALA A 163 -5.51 6.88 14.55
CA ALA A 163 -5.86 6.92 15.97
C ALA A 163 -6.14 8.35 16.48
N GLY A 164 -6.81 9.17 15.68
CA GLY A 164 -7.12 10.56 16.02
C GLY A 164 -5.90 11.48 16.12
N ASN A 165 -4.73 11.09 15.58
CA ASN A 165 -3.53 11.92 15.62
C ASN A 165 -3.68 13.16 14.70
N PRO A 166 -3.68 14.39 15.25
CA PRO A 166 -3.92 15.61 14.47
C PRO A 166 -2.91 15.79 13.32
N ARG A 167 -1.64 15.43 13.56
CA ARG A 167 -0.58 15.55 12.55
C ARG A 167 -0.81 14.60 11.38
N LEU A 168 -1.24 13.37 11.64
CA LEU A 168 -1.53 12.39 10.60
C LEU A 168 -2.79 12.77 9.81
N ILE A 169 -3.81 13.31 10.48
CA ILE A 169 -5.02 13.84 9.85
C ILE A 169 -4.67 15.02 8.93
N LYS A 170 -3.91 16.00 9.41
CA LYS A 170 -3.46 17.14 8.58
C LYS A 170 -2.61 16.66 7.41
N ARG A 171 -1.72 15.69 7.61
CA ARG A 171 -0.93 15.09 6.53
C ARG A 171 -1.82 14.43 5.47
N PHE A 172 -2.83 13.68 5.90
CA PHE A 172 -3.80 13.07 4.99
C PHE A 172 -4.53 14.13 4.15
N LEU A 173 -5.05 15.18 4.78
CA LEU A 173 -5.75 16.27 4.08
C LEU A 173 -4.82 17.02 3.11
N ASN A 174 -3.57 17.27 3.50
CA ASN A 174 -2.58 17.87 2.62
C ASN A 174 -2.28 16.96 1.43
N THR A 175 -2.11 15.65 1.63
CA THR A 175 -1.91 14.70 0.54
C THR A 175 -3.10 14.67 -0.41
N LEU A 176 -4.33 14.71 0.11
CA LEU A 176 -5.55 14.80 -0.70
C LEU A 176 -5.56 16.08 -1.56
N SER A 177 -5.27 17.23 -0.96
CA SER A 177 -5.21 18.52 -1.66
C SER A 177 -4.12 18.57 -2.72
N ILE A 178 -2.94 18.03 -2.44
CA ILE A 178 -1.83 17.92 -3.41
C ILE A 178 -2.24 17.02 -4.59
N ARG A 179 -2.84 15.86 -4.32
CA ARG A 179 -3.30 14.93 -5.36
C ARG A 179 -4.41 15.55 -6.21
N MET A 180 -5.39 16.22 -5.61
CA MET A 180 -6.41 16.95 -6.37
C MET A 180 -5.80 18.05 -7.25
N SER A 181 -4.84 18.81 -6.73
CA SER A 181 -4.15 19.86 -7.49
C SER A 181 -3.37 19.25 -8.67
N LEU A 182 -2.70 18.11 -8.46
CA LEU A 182 -2.00 17.38 -9.51
C LEU A 182 -2.97 16.90 -10.60
N ALA A 183 -4.08 16.29 -10.21
CA ALA A 183 -5.13 15.82 -11.12
C ALA A 183 -5.64 16.97 -12.02
N CYS A 184 -6.00 18.11 -11.40
CA CYS A 184 -6.42 19.31 -12.11
C CYS A 184 -5.35 19.83 -13.08
N SER A 185 -4.09 19.89 -12.65
CA SER A 185 -2.98 20.37 -13.50
C SER A 185 -2.73 19.49 -14.72
N GLN A 186 -3.00 18.18 -14.60
CA GLN A 186 -2.81 17.19 -15.64
C GLN A 186 -4.09 16.97 -16.49
N GLY A 187 -5.18 17.68 -16.19
CA GLY A 187 -6.47 17.50 -16.86
C GLY A 187 -7.12 16.13 -16.61
N VAL A 188 -6.73 15.45 -15.53
CA VAL A 188 -7.25 14.13 -15.15
C VAL A 188 -8.51 14.33 -14.30
N PRO A 189 -9.69 13.90 -14.74
CA PRO A 189 -10.91 14.05 -13.97
C PRO A 189 -10.89 13.08 -12.78
N VAL A 190 -10.86 13.62 -11.57
CA VAL A 190 -10.88 12.84 -10.33
C VAL A 190 -11.95 13.38 -9.40
N GLU A 191 -12.81 12.49 -8.89
CA GLU A 191 -13.75 12.84 -7.83
C GLU A 191 -13.04 12.84 -6.47
N GLU A 192 -13.13 13.95 -5.74
CA GLU A 192 -12.44 14.14 -4.46
C GLU A 192 -12.85 13.12 -3.38
N THR A 193 -14.14 12.78 -3.31
CA THR A 193 -14.65 11.84 -2.30
C THR A 193 -14.12 10.42 -2.54
N ALA A 194 -14.10 9.98 -3.81
CA ALA A 194 -13.56 8.69 -4.22
C ALA A 194 -12.03 8.64 -4.02
N LEU A 195 -11.33 9.73 -4.33
CA LEU A 195 -9.90 9.86 -4.05
C LEU A 195 -9.61 9.79 -2.55
N ALA A 196 -10.39 10.47 -1.71
CA ALA A 196 -10.23 10.42 -0.26
C ALA A 196 -10.47 9.02 0.29
N LYS A 197 -11.51 8.32 -0.19
CA LYS A 197 -11.80 6.92 0.16
C LYS A 197 -10.64 6.00 -0.24
N MET A 198 -10.07 6.17 -1.44
CA MET A 198 -8.93 5.39 -1.93
C MET A 198 -7.62 5.70 -1.19
N LEU A 199 -7.35 6.97 -0.89
CA LEU A 199 -6.18 7.40 -0.12
C LEU A 199 -6.21 6.84 1.30
N LEU A 200 -7.41 6.77 1.90
CA LEU A 200 -7.60 6.16 3.21
C LEU A 200 -7.32 4.66 3.16
N PHE A 201 -7.79 3.98 2.11
CA PHE A 201 -7.50 2.57 1.88
C PHE A 201 -6.00 2.32 1.72
N GLU A 202 -5.32 3.09 0.87
CA GLU A 202 -3.87 3.02 0.67
C GLU A 202 -3.07 3.15 1.97
N ARG A 203 -3.52 4.02 2.88
CA ARG A 203 -2.81 4.30 4.13
C ARG A 203 -3.08 3.26 5.23
N CYS A 204 -4.30 2.73 5.29
CA CYS A 204 -4.78 1.97 6.46
C CYS A 204 -5.05 0.49 6.17
N ALA A 205 -5.23 0.11 4.90
CA ALA A 205 -5.41 -1.29 4.52
C ALA A 205 -4.08 -2.05 4.53
N ASP A 206 -4.19 -3.38 4.54
CA ASP A 206 -3.05 -4.27 4.34
C ASP A 206 -2.47 -4.12 2.93
N GLU A 207 -1.14 -4.19 2.81
CA GLU A 207 -0.43 -4.02 1.54
C GLU A 207 -0.88 -5.05 0.48
N ALA A 208 -1.17 -6.29 0.89
CA ALA A 208 -1.67 -7.32 -0.02
C ALA A 208 -3.11 -7.04 -0.47
N ALA A 209 -3.94 -6.44 0.38
CA ALA A 209 -5.29 -6.01 0.00
C ALA A 209 -5.24 -4.86 -1.02
N TYR A 210 -4.38 -3.86 -0.78
CA TYR A 210 -4.14 -2.75 -1.70
C TYR A 210 -3.62 -3.21 -3.06
N SER A 211 -2.59 -4.08 -3.06
CA SER A 211 -2.02 -4.63 -4.29
C SER A 211 -3.04 -5.43 -5.11
N LYS A 212 -3.90 -6.22 -4.45
CA LYS A 212 -4.97 -6.98 -5.11
C LYS A 212 -6.07 -6.09 -5.67
N LEU A 213 -6.41 -4.99 -5.01
CA LEU A 213 -7.34 -3.99 -5.55
C LEU A 213 -6.77 -3.38 -6.84
N LEU A 214 -5.52 -2.95 -6.79
CA LEU A 214 -4.82 -2.35 -7.93
C LEU A 214 -4.73 -3.33 -9.11
N SER A 215 -4.40 -4.60 -8.85
CA SER A 215 -4.34 -5.61 -9.91
C SER A 215 -5.70 -5.83 -10.55
N LYS A 216 -6.78 -5.89 -9.76
CA LYS A 216 -8.14 -6.08 -10.27
C LYS A 216 -8.65 -4.90 -11.08
N VAL A 217 -8.31 -3.68 -10.69
CA VAL A 217 -8.61 -2.48 -11.49
C VAL A 217 -7.86 -2.51 -12.83
N ASN A 218 -6.58 -2.87 -12.82
CA ASN A 218 -5.77 -2.93 -14.05
C ASN A 218 -6.16 -4.09 -14.99
N GLU A 219 -6.67 -5.20 -14.44
CA GLU A 219 -7.17 -6.35 -15.20
C GLU A 219 -8.55 -6.07 -15.84
N SER A 220 -9.33 -5.13 -15.29
CA SER A 220 -10.64 -4.76 -15.81
C SER A 220 -10.52 -3.87 -17.04
N GLU A 221 -11.16 -4.23 -18.15
CA GLU A 221 -11.21 -3.39 -19.35
C GLU A 221 -11.86 -2.01 -19.08
N ALA A 222 -12.84 -1.98 -18.17
CA ALA A 222 -13.54 -0.77 -17.76
C ALA A 222 -12.87 -0.03 -16.59
N GLY A 223 -11.79 -0.57 -16.00
CA GLY A 223 -11.07 0.08 -14.90
C GLY A 223 -11.83 0.11 -13.57
N ASN A 224 -12.92 -0.66 -13.44
CA ASN A 224 -13.76 -0.70 -12.24
C ASN A 224 -13.53 -1.99 -11.40
N PRO A 225 -13.46 -1.90 -10.06
CA PRO A 225 -13.31 -3.05 -9.18
C PRO A 225 -14.67 -3.72 -8.88
N ALA A 226 -15.32 -4.30 -9.89
CA ALA A 226 -16.67 -4.86 -9.77
C ALA A 226 -16.83 -5.93 -8.66
N PHE A 227 -15.74 -6.59 -8.25
CA PHE A 227 -15.76 -7.58 -7.15
C PHE A 227 -16.14 -6.97 -5.79
N LEU A 228 -16.03 -5.65 -5.62
CA LEU A 228 -16.42 -4.95 -4.40
C LEU A 228 -17.94 -4.77 -4.26
N ALA A 229 -18.71 -4.91 -5.35
CA ALA A 229 -20.14 -4.54 -5.37
C ALA A 229 -20.95 -5.24 -4.27
N ASP A 230 -20.78 -6.56 -4.13
CA ASP A 230 -21.49 -7.35 -3.12
C ASP A 230 -21.09 -6.97 -1.70
N TRP A 231 -19.83 -6.56 -1.50
CA TRP A 231 -19.30 -6.19 -0.19
C TRP A 231 -19.75 -4.80 0.23
N GLU A 232 -19.70 -3.83 -0.68
CA GLU A 232 -20.19 -2.46 -0.46
C GLU A 232 -21.70 -2.47 -0.21
N LYS A 233 -22.47 -3.23 -0.99
CA LYS A 233 -23.92 -3.33 -0.81
C LYS A 233 -24.30 -3.90 0.56
N LYS A 234 -23.61 -4.92 1.04
CA LYS A 234 -23.82 -5.52 2.36
C LYS A 234 -23.34 -4.62 3.50
N ALA A 235 -22.29 -3.84 3.28
CA ALA A 235 -21.79 -2.90 4.28
C ALA A 235 -22.77 -1.73 4.48
N VAL A 236 -23.30 -1.17 3.39
CA VAL A 236 -24.28 -0.07 3.45
C VAL A 236 -25.63 -0.52 4.01
N SER A 237 -26.06 -1.77 3.78
CA SER A 237 -27.31 -2.29 4.34
C SER A 237 -27.27 -2.57 5.85
N GLY A 238 -26.12 -2.39 6.50
CA GLY A 238 -25.95 -2.63 7.94
C GLY A 238 -25.84 -4.11 8.33
N GLU A 239 -25.97 -5.05 7.39
CA GLU A 239 -25.72 -6.47 7.65
C GLU A 239 -24.23 -6.78 7.76
N GLY A 240 -23.39 -6.00 7.08
CA GLY A 240 -21.94 -6.17 7.00
C GLY A 240 -21.54 -7.47 6.29
N PRO A 241 -20.44 -7.50 5.53
CA PRO A 241 -19.95 -8.76 4.97
C PRO A 241 -19.46 -9.68 6.11
N LYS A 242 -20.26 -10.68 6.52
CA LYS A 242 -19.95 -11.55 7.68
C LYS A 242 -18.55 -12.17 7.62
N GLU A 243 -18.14 -12.67 6.46
CA GLU A 243 -16.80 -13.22 6.22
C GLU A 243 -16.16 -12.55 5.01
N LEU A 244 -15.13 -11.73 5.26
CA LEU A 244 -14.24 -11.24 4.22
C LEU A 244 -13.01 -12.16 4.14
N PRO A 245 -12.56 -12.56 2.95
CA PRO A 245 -11.38 -13.41 2.80
C PRO A 245 -10.12 -12.63 3.18
N SER A 246 -9.10 -13.29 3.77
CA SER A 246 -7.78 -12.67 3.90
C SER A 246 -7.25 -12.26 2.51
N PRO A 247 -6.66 -11.05 2.34
CA PRO A 247 -6.27 -10.05 3.34
C PRO A 247 -7.33 -8.96 3.68
N TRP A 248 -8.60 -9.15 3.32
CA TRP A 248 -9.68 -8.16 3.45
C TRP A 248 -10.41 -8.18 4.80
N ASN A 249 -10.00 -9.04 5.73
CA ASN A 249 -10.74 -9.40 6.93
C ASN A 249 -10.59 -8.43 8.12
N SER A 250 -10.07 -7.22 7.91
CA SER A 250 -9.86 -6.25 8.99
C SER A 250 -11.11 -5.41 9.28
N ASP A 251 -11.26 -4.97 10.53
CA ASP A 251 -12.36 -4.09 10.95
C ASP A 251 -12.38 -2.77 10.17
N PHE A 252 -11.18 -2.21 9.91
CA PHE A 252 -11.02 -1.03 9.08
C PHE A 252 -11.65 -1.21 7.69
N ILE A 253 -11.44 -2.37 7.04
CA ILE A 253 -11.98 -2.62 5.70
C ILE A 253 -13.51 -2.71 5.74
N ARG A 254 -14.08 -3.27 6.82
CA ARG A 254 -15.55 -3.32 7.00
C ARG A 254 -16.15 -1.93 7.07
N ASP A 255 -15.56 -1.05 7.88
CA ASP A 255 -16.01 0.33 8.02
C ASP A 255 -15.74 1.14 6.73
N TRP A 256 -14.63 0.87 6.04
CA TRP A 256 -14.28 1.50 4.77
C TRP A 256 -15.26 1.13 3.64
N LEU A 257 -15.73 -0.12 3.58
CA LEU A 257 -16.73 -0.57 2.61
C LEU A 257 -18.08 0.14 2.80
N ALA A 258 -18.39 0.58 4.02
CA ALA A 258 -19.62 1.33 4.32
C ALA A 258 -19.53 2.81 3.93
N LEU A 259 -18.35 3.31 3.55
CA LEU A 259 -18.20 4.69 3.08
C LEU A 259 -18.78 4.87 1.68
N GLU A 260 -19.42 6.02 1.47
CA GLU A 260 -19.72 6.54 0.15
C GLU A 260 -18.51 7.30 -0.43
N PRO A 261 -18.31 7.29 -1.77
CA PRO A 261 -19.12 6.63 -2.78
C PRO A 261 -18.78 5.14 -2.94
N SER A 262 -19.71 4.37 -3.53
CA SER A 262 -19.48 2.99 -3.97
C SER A 262 -18.45 2.97 -5.10
N LEU A 263 -17.36 2.21 -4.94
CA LEU A 263 -16.26 2.19 -5.90
C LEU A 263 -16.45 1.13 -6.98
N ALA A 264 -17.32 0.14 -6.77
CA ALA A 264 -17.47 -1.01 -7.68
C ALA A 264 -17.78 -0.66 -9.14
N ASP A 265 -18.53 0.42 -9.37
CA ASP A 265 -18.96 0.87 -10.70
C ASP A 265 -18.11 2.04 -11.24
N MET A 266 -17.17 2.56 -10.46
CA MET A 266 -16.35 3.71 -10.83
C MET A 266 -15.08 3.28 -11.56
N ASP A 267 -14.72 3.99 -12.63
CA ASP A 267 -13.40 3.86 -13.26
C ASP A 267 -12.34 4.50 -12.36
N LEU A 268 -11.56 3.67 -11.68
CA LEU A 268 -10.55 4.13 -10.72
C LEU A 268 -9.21 4.45 -11.36
N ARG A 269 -9.02 4.27 -12.68
CA ARG A 269 -7.72 4.47 -13.33
C ARG A 269 -7.19 5.89 -13.14
N ALA A 270 -8.05 6.90 -13.18
CA ALA A 270 -7.70 8.29 -12.93
C ALA A 270 -7.20 8.52 -11.48
N ILE A 271 -7.93 7.98 -10.50
CA ILE A 271 -7.54 8.04 -9.08
C ILE A 271 -6.21 7.31 -8.86
N LEU A 272 -6.07 6.13 -9.46
CA LEU A 272 -4.85 5.35 -9.39
C LEU A 272 -3.69 6.01 -10.10
N TYR A 273 -3.92 6.78 -11.18
CA TYR A 273 -2.89 7.54 -11.90
C TYR A 273 -2.27 8.65 -11.02
N VAL A 274 -3.09 9.34 -10.25
CA VAL A 274 -2.69 10.46 -9.40
C VAL A 274 -2.14 9.99 -8.04
N SER A 275 -2.51 8.79 -7.60
CA SER A 275 -2.12 8.24 -6.28
C SER A 275 -0.68 7.70 -6.19
N ARG A 276 0.17 7.98 -7.18
CA ARG A 276 1.36 7.17 -7.48
C ARG A 276 2.64 7.79 -6.99
N GLU A 277 2.76 7.92 -5.68
CA GLU A 277 4.07 8.15 -5.09
C GLU A 277 4.94 6.87 -5.08
N HIS A 278 4.34 5.66 -5.24
CA HIS A 278 5.06 4.40 -4.96
C HIS A 278 5.05 3.29 -6.02
N MET A 279 4.33 3.40 -7.15
CA MET A 279 4.53 2.46 -8.27
C MET A 279 4.13 3.07 -9.61
N PRO A 280 5.02 3.16 -10.63
CA PRO A 280 4.65 3.51 -12.01
C PRO A 280 3.72 2.46 -12.62
N ILE A 281 2.97 2.79 -13.69
CA ILE A 281 2.05 1.84 -14.39
C ILE A 281 3.10 1.13 -15.18
N ILE A 282 3.66 0.15 -14.51
CA ILE A 282 4.40 -0.86 -15.16
C ILE A 282 3.29 -1.68 -15.78
N ALA A 283 2.88 -1.28 -16.99
CA ALA A 283 2.24 -2.21 -17.89
C ALA A 283 3.06 -3.51 -17.81
N PRO A 284 2.47 -4.70 -17.91
CA PRO A 284 3.22 -5.95 -17.76
C PRO A 284 4.51 -6.00 -18.60
N SER A 285 4.64 -5.15 -19.62
CA SER A 285 5.83 -4.81 -20.42
C SER A 285 7.03 -4.24 -19.64
N ASP A 286 6.85 -3.42 -18.60
CA ASP A 286 7.91 -2.57 -18.02
C ASP A 286 8.59 -3.20 -16.78
N ARG A 287 8.26 -4.46 -16.44
CA ARG A 287 8.89 -5.20 -15.32
C ARG A 287 10.27 -5.76 -15.65
N LEU A 288 10.67 -5.68 -16.92
CA LEU A 288 11.98 -6.11 -17.39
C LEU A 288 12.90 -4.89 -17.41
N SER A 289 14.17 -5.08 -17.05
CA SER A 289 15.21 -4.09 -17.37
C SER A 289 15.22 -3.78 -18.89
N PRO A 290 15.70 -2.59 -19.30
CA PRO A 290 15.87 -2.25 -20.71
C PRO A 290 16.68 -3.32 -21.47
N GLU A 291 17.71 -3.87 -20.83
CA GLU A 291 18.55 -4.94 -21.35
C GLU A 291 17.75 -6.24 -21.55
N ALA A 292 16.96 -6.63 -20.54
CA ALA A 292 16.13 -7.83 -20.61
C ALA A 292 14.97 -7.70 -21.62
N THR A 293 14.46 -6.48 -21.83
CA THR A 293 13.46 -6.19 -22.86
C THR A 293 14.02 -6.37 -24.26
N GLY A 294 15.21 -5.82 -24.53
CA GLY A 294 15.90 -6.00 -25.82
C GLY A 294 16.22 -7.47 -26.11
N ILE A 295 16.63 -8.23 -25.09
CA ILE A 295 16.86 -9.68 -25.21
C ILE A 295 15.55 -10.41 -25.52
N LEU A 296 14.44 -10.08 -24.85
CA LEU A 296 13.14 -10.71 -25.10
C LEU A 296 12.66 -10.47 -26.54
N GLU A 297 12.79 -9.25 -27.06
CA GLU A 297 12.43 -8.93 -28.44
C GLU A 297 13.27 -9.75 -29.44
N ALA A 298 14.59 -9.82 -29.21
CA ALA A 298 15.48 -10.64 -30.02
C ALA A 298 15.12 -12.14 -29.96
N LEU A 299 14.76 -12.64 -28.78
CA LEU A 299 14.31 -14.03 -28.57
C LEU A 299 13.01 -14.34 -29.32
N ILE A 300 12.03 -13.43 -29.32
CA ILE A 300 10.75 -13.63 -30.01
C ILE A 300 10.93 -13.74 -31.53
N GLY A 301 11.93 -13.05 -32.09
CA GLY A 301 12.28 -13.10 -33.51
C GLY A 301 13.10 -14.32 -33.96
N LEU A 302 13.50 -15.21 -33.04
CA LEU A 302 14.36 -16.35 -33.38
C LEU A 302 13.66 -17.40 -34.23
N THR A 303 14.31 -17.79 -35.33
CA THR A 303 13.93 -18.93 -36.17
C THR A 303 14.82 -20.16 -35.93
N ARG A 304 15.92 -20.01 -35.18
CA ARG A 304 16.85 -21.06 -34.75
C ARG A 304 17.45 -20.68 -33.39
N LYS A 305 18.05 -21.65 -32.70
CA LYS A 305 18.78 -21.37 -31.44
C LYS A 305 19.96 -20.44 -31.69
N SER A 306 20.26 -19.58 -30.73
CA SER A 306 21.36 -18.62 -30.80
C SER A 306 22.23 -18.72 -29.55
N SER A 307 23.50 -19.13 -29.72
CA SER A 307 24.49 -19.16 -28.64
C SER A 307 24.86 -17.75 -28.15
N SER A 308 24.80 -16.75 -29.04
CA SER A 308 25.06 -15.36 -28.67
C SER A 308 24.01 -14.81 -27.69
N LEU A 309 22.74 -15.20 -27.84
CA LEU A 309 21.68 -14.76 -26.93
C LEU A 309 21.72 -15.53 -25.61
N SER A 310 22.11 -16.82 -25.61
CA SER A 310 22.30 -17.54 -24.36
C SER A 310 23.43 -16.94 -23.52
N GLU A 311 24.52 -16.46 -24.13
CA GLU A 311 25.58 -15.73 -23.41
C GLU A 311 25.09 -14.38 -22.88
N GLN A 312 24.31 -13.62 -23.65
CA GLN A 312 23.71 -12.37 -23.17
C GLN A 312 22.77 -12.60 -21.97
N ILE A 313 22.00 -13.69 -21.98
CA ILE A 313 21.13 -14.07 -20.85
C ILE A 313 21.97 -14.45 -19.62
N ARG A 314 23.12 -15.14 -19.79
CA ARG A 314 24.04 -15.46 -18.68
C ARG A 314 24.67 -14.22 -18.05
N LEU A 315 24.86 -13.16 -18.84
CA LEU A 315 25.42 -11.89 -18.41
C LEU A 315 24.41 -10.95 -17.74
N LEU A 316 23.11 -11.27 -17.77
CA LEU A 316 22.10 -10.51 -17.05
C LEU A 316 22.37 -10.57 -15.55
N SER A 317 22.51 -9.40 -14.92
CA SER A 317 22.88 -9.29 -13.50
C SER A 317 21.77 -9.75 -12.55
N GLU A 318 20.52 -9.75 -13.00
CA GLU A 318 19.36 -10.12 -12.18
C GLU A 318 18.70 -11.43 -12.66
N LYS A 319 18.74 -12.47 -11.81
CA LYS A 319 18.03 -13.75 -12.07
C LYS A 319 16.50 -13.58 -12.18
N LYS A 320 15.97 -12.51 -11.59
CA LYS A 320 14.54 -12.17 -11.65
C LYS A 320 14.09 -11.87 -13.08
N ASP A 321 14.92 -11.19 -13.87
CA ASP A 321 14.63 -10.87 -15.27
C ASP A 321 14.58 -12.11 -16.15
N VAL A 322 15.50 -13.05 -15.96
CA VAL A 322 15.52 -14.34 -16.69
C VAL A 322 14.24 -15.13 -16.43
N SER A 323 13.79 -15.16 -15.17
CA SER A 323 12.54 -15.84 -14.81
C SER A 323 11.31 -15.18 -15.45
N LEU A 324 11.30 -13.85 -15.50
CA LEU A 324 10.22 -13.09 -16.12
C LEU A 324 10.19 -13.23 -17.65
N ILE A 325 11.35 -13.27 -18.31
CA ILE A 325 11.49 -13.60 -19.74
C ILE A 325 10.88 -14.99 -20.00
N MET A 326 11.25 -15.99 -19.19
CA MET A 326 10.72 -17.34 -19.32
C MET A 326 9.20 -17.39 -19.16
N ASP A 327 8.65 -16.68 -18.18
CA ASP A 327 7.19 -16.61 -17.98
C ASP A 327 6.46 -15.98 -19.17
N ARG A 328 7.00 -14.91 -19.76
CA ARG A 328 6.41 -14.30 -20.96
C ARG A 328 6.47 -15.24 -22.17
N LEU A 329 7.59 -15.95 -22.35
CA LEU A 329 7.72 -16.94 -23.42
C LEU A 329 6.71 -18.07 -23.24
N LEU A 330 6.48 -18.55 -22.02
CA LEU A 330 5.47 -19.58 -21.73
C LEU A 330 4.03 -19.10 -21.97
N VAL A 331 3.71 -17.84 -21.64
CA VAL A 331 2.41 -17.24 -21.97
C VAL A 331 2.21 -17.18 -23.48
N ARG A 332 3.25 -16.81 -24.25
CA ARG A 332 3.21 -16.82 -25.71
C ARG A 332 3.07 -18.24 -26.26
N ALA A 333 3.79 -19.20 -25.68
CA ALA A 333 3.74 -20.61 -26.04
C ALA A 333 2.32 -21.20 -25.92
N ARG A 334 1.52 -20.75 -24.94
CA ARG A 334 0.10 -21.16 -24.82
C ARG A 334 -0.78 -20.76 -26.01
N ARG A 335 -0.37 -19.75 -26.79
CA ARG A 335 -1.12 -19.27 -27.96
C ARG A 335 -0.82 -20.10 -29.22
N GLU A 336 0.17 -20.98 -29.17
CA GLU A 336 0.51 -21.87 -30.29
C GLU A 336 -0.45 -23.06 -30.34
N ASN A 337 -1.09 -23.25 -31.50
CA ASN A 337 -2.07 -24.33 -31.71
C ASN A 337 -1.42 -25.65 -32.14
N LEU A 338 -0.17 -25.61 -32.66
CA LEU A 338 0.55 -26.77 -33.17
C LEU A 338 2.01 -26.77 -32.68
N TRP A 339 2.39 -27.84 -32.01
CA TRP A 339 3.69 -28.04 -31.37
C TRP A 339 4.59 -28.97 -32.19
N GLY A 340 5.15 -28.42 -33.27
CA GLY A 340 6.23 -29.04 -34.04
C GLY A 340 7.55 -28.32 -33.82
N THR A 341 7.75 -27.19 -34.49
CA THR A 341 8.92 -26.32 -34.29
C THR A 341 8.51 -24.85 -34.32
N PRO A 342 7.58 -24.41 -33.43
CA PRO A 342 7.20 -23.01 -33.39
C PRO A 342 8.40 -22.14 -32.98
N ASN A 343 8.48 -20.90 -33.46
CA ASN A 343 9.62 -20.01 -33.17
C ASN A 343 9.86 -19.83 -31.66
N VAL A 344 8.78 -19.83 -30.87
CA VAL A 344 8.83 -19.75 -29.40
C VAL A 344 9.59 -20.93 -28.76
N LEU A 345 9.62 -22.10 -29.40
CA LEU A 345 10.40 -23.25 -28.94
C LEU A 345 11.90 -22.93 -28.94
N PHE A 346 12.41 -22.29 -29.99
CA PHE A 346 13.82 -21.91 -30.07
C PHE A 346 14.19 -20.84 -29.04
N ALA A 347 13.28 -19.90 -28.79
CA ALA A 347 13.44 -18.90 -27.74
C ALA A 347 13.55 -19.55 -26.36
N ILE A 348 12.63 -20.45 -26.02
CA ILE A 348 12.61 -21.15 -24.72
C ILE A 348 13.85 -22.03 -24.54
N LEU A 349 14.25 -22.79 -25.57
CA LEU A 349 15.44 -23.63 -25.48
C LEU A 349 16.72 -22.79 -25.32
N THR A 350 16.78 -21.60 -25.94
CA THR A 350 17.92 -20.67 -25.75
C THR A 350 17.99 -20.14 -24.32
N VAL A 351 16.85 -19.90 -23.65
CA VAL A 351 16.79 -19.54 -22.23
C VAL A 351 17.21 -20.72 -21.34
N ILE A 352 16.78 -21.94 -21.65
CA ILE A 352 17.16 -23.16 -20.89
C ILE A 352 18.65 -23.46 -21.04
N ASP A 353 19.23 -23.24 -22.23
CA ASP A 353 20.67 -23.40 -22.47
C ASP A 353 21.50 -22.36 -21.68
N ALA A 354 20.92 -21.20 -21.35
CA ALA A 354 21.53 -20.19 -20.49
C ALA A 354 21.35 -20.50 -18.99
N ASP A 355 20.16 -20.93 -18.57
CA ASP A 355 19.81 -21.26 -17.19
C ASP A 355 18.94 -22.52 -17.10
N ALA A 356 19.57 -23.64 -16.74
CA ALA A 356 18.94 -24.95 -16.64
C ALA A 356 17.85 -25.04 -15.56
N SER A 357 17.77 -24.09 -14.61
CA SER A 357 16.73 -24.11 -13.56
C SER A 357 15.30 -23.97 -14.14
N HIS A 358 15.17 -23.39 -15.33
CA HIS A 358 13.89 -23.22 -16.02
C HIS A 358 13.44 -24.44 -16.83
N ALA A 359 14.30 -25.46 -16.95
CA ALA A 359 14.04 -26.68 -17.72
C ALA A 359 12.82 -27.45 -17.20
N ALA A 360 12.72 -27.63 -15.88
CA ALA A 360 11.59 -28.34 -15.25
C ALA A 360 10.25 -27.66 -15.55
N LYS A 361 10.23 -26.33 -15.48
CA LYS A 361 9.05 -25.50 -15.74
C LYS A 361 8.54 -25.64 -17.18
N PHE A 362 9.44 -25.76 -18.16
CA PHE A 362 9.07 -26.02 -19.55
C PHE A 362 8.64 -27.48 -19.78
N GLY A 363 9.31 -28.44 -19.13
CA GLY A 363 8.92 -29.84 -19.17
C GLY A 363 7.48 -30.05 -18.68
N ASP A 364 7.13 -29.44 -17.53
CA ASP A 364 5.76 -29.45 -17.00
C ASP A 364 4.74 -28.81 -17.94
N PHE A 365 5.14 -27.74 -18.62
CA PHE A 365 4.31 -27.08 -19.62
C PHE A 365 4.02 -28.02 -20.80
N LEU A 366 5.04 -28.61 -21.44
CA LEU A 366 4.89 -29.57 -22.54
C LEU A 366 4.10 -30.82 -22.12
N ALA A 367 4.23 -31.25 -20.87
CA ALA A 367 3.48 -32.36 -20.30
C ALA A 367 1.98 -32.06 -20.10
N ARG A 368 1.54 -30.79 -20.13
CA ARG A 368 0.14 -30.37 -19.97
C ARG A 368 -0.54 -29.97 -21.28
N ILE A 369 0.21 -29.88 -22.37
CA ILE A 369 -0.33 -29.57 -23.71
C ILE A 369 -1.19 -30.75 -24.18
N SER A 370 -2.26 -30.46 -24.90
CA SER A 370 -3.09 -31.51 -25.51
C SER A 370 -2.26 -32.29 -26.51
N VAL A 371 -2.23 -33.62 -26.37
CA VAL A 371 -1.39 -34.49 -27.21
C VAL A 371 -1.75 -34.41 -28.69
N GLU A 372 -2.97 -34.00 -29.02
CA GLU A 372 -3.45 -33.77 -30.39
C GLU A 372 -2.75 -32.59 -31.08
N GLN A 373 -2.21 -31.65 -30.30
CA GLN A 373 -1.48 -30.49 -30.81
C GLN A 373 -0.01 -30.83 -31.14
N LEU A 374 0.47 -32.02 -30.77
CA LEU A 374 1.87 -32.41 -30.93
C LEU A 374 2.19 -32.86 -32.37
N ASN A 375 3.35 -32.44 -32.86
CA ASN A 375 3.88 -32.85 -34.15
C ASN A 375 5.26 -33.50 -33.97
N ALA A 376 5.52 -34.59 -34.70
CA ALA A 376 6.71 -35.42 -34.57
C ALA A 376 8.04 -34.66 -34.72
N THR A 377 8.02 -33.51 -35.39
CA THR A 377 9.21 -32.65 -35.60
C THR A 377 9.77 -32.03 -34.31
N ILE A 378 9.01 -31.99 -33.22
CA ILE A 378 9.49 -31.49 -31.92
C ILE A 378 10.45 -32.46 -31.23
N VAL A 379 10.25 -33.77 -31.44
CA VAL A 379 10.90 -34.84 -30.68
C VAL A 379 12.43 -34.81 -30.85
N PRO A 380 13.00 -34.68 -32.07
CA PRO A 380 14.46 -34.53 -32.23
C PRO A 380 15.04 -33.24 -31.70
N ARG A 381 14.23 -32.22 -31.43
CA ARG A 381 14.70 -30.90 -30.94
C ARG A 381 14.84 -30.84 -29.44
N ILE A 382 14.05 -31.61 -28.72
CA ILE A 382 14.10 -31.69 -27.25
C ILE A 382 14.76 -32.99 -26.74
N GLY A 383 14.99 -33.98 -27.62
CA GLY A 383 15.54 -35.28 -27.25
C GLY A 383 16.92 -35.28 -26.58
N ASN A 384 17.74 -34.26 -26.84
CA ASN A 384 19.07 -34.13 -26.23
C ASN A 384 19.03 -33.57 -24.80
N TYR A 385 17.84 -33.25 -24.27
CA TYR A 385 17.69 -32.69 -22.93
C TYR A 385 17.26 -33.76 -21.92
N GLY A 386 17.93 -33.83 -20.78
CA GLY A 386 17.64 -34.82 -19.73
C GLY A 386 16.20 -34.75 -19.17
N TRP A 387 15.55 -33.59 -19.23
CA TRP A 387 14.16 -33.42 -18.79
C TRP A 387 13.13 -33.95 -19.80
N ALA A 388 13.51 -34.16 -21.06
CA ALA A 388 12.59 -34.60 -22.11
C ALA A 388 12.10 -36.04 -21.91
N GLY A 389 12.88 -36.89 -21.22
CA GLY A 389 12.49 -38.28 -20.93
C GLY A 389 11.16 -38.38 -20.19
N MET A 390 10.95 -37.57 -19.15
CA MET A 390 9.70 -37.55 -18.39
C MET A 390 8.50 -37.10 -19.23
N VAL A 391 8.73 -36.15 -20.16
CA VAL A 391 7.70 -35.65 -21.08
C VAL A 391 7.33 -36.72 -22.10
N PHE A 392 8.33 -37.41 -22.66
CA PHE A 392 8.14 -38.48 -23.64
C PHE A 392 7.41 -39.69 -23.06
N GLU A 393 7.72 -40.11 -21.82
CA GLU A 393 6.98 -41.16 -21.13
C GLU A 393 5.49 -40.81 -20.99
N LYS A 394 5.19 -39.56 -20.61
CA LYS A 394 3.81 -39.10 -20.48
C LYS A 394 3.06 -39.03 -21.82
N TRP A 395 3.75 -38.64 -22.90
CA TRP A 395 3.16 -38.63 -24.24
C TRP A 395 2.94 -40.06 -24.75
N LYS A 396 3.86 -41.00 -24.53
CA LYS A 396 3.71 -42.41 -24.89
C LYS A 396 2.58 -43.10 -24.13
N GLY A 397 2.40 -42.76 -22.86
CA GLY A 397 1.33 -43.30 -22.01
C GLY A 397 -0.08 -42.82 -22.38
N ASN A 398 -0.23 -41.85 -23.29
CA ASN A 398 -1.53 -41.34 -23.69
C ASN A 398 -1.98 -41.96 -25.03
N PRO A 399 -3.12 -42.69 -25.07
CA PRO A 399 -3.60 -43.35 -26.29
C PRO A 399 -4.04 -42.38 -27.40
N ALA A 400 -4.28 -41.10 -27.07
CA ALA A 400 -4.64 -40.07 -28.05
C ALA A 400 -3.40 -39.41 -28.72
N THR A 401 -2.18 -39.80 -28.34
CA THR A 401 -0.96 -39.24 -28.92
C THR A 401 -0.82 -39.65 -30.39
N PRO A 402 -0.56 -38.71 -31.32
CA PRO A 402 -0.40 -39.04 -32.74
C PRO A 402 0.69 -40.09 -32.96
N GLY A 403 0.37 -41.18 -33.67
CA GLY A 403 1.31 -42.30 -33.88
C GLY A 403 2.62 -41.93 -34.56
N ARG A 404 2.67 -40.81 -35.30
CA ARG A 404 3.92 -40.24 -35.86
C ARG A 404 4.84 -39.68 -34.77
N VAL A 405 4.29 -39.12 -33.70
CA VAL A 405 5.05 -38.61 -32.54
C VAL A 405 5.62 -39.78 -31.75
N VAL A 406 4.82 -40.82 -31.47
CA VAL A 406 5.29 -42.04 -30.78
C VAL A 406 6.44 -42.71 -31.54
N LYS A 407 6.28 -42.91 -32.86
CA LYS A 407 7.36 -43.44 -33.73
C LYS A 407 8.63 -42.57 -33.70
N ALA A 408 8.49 -41.25 -33.64
CA ALA A 408 9.65 -40.35 -33.55
C ALA A 408 10.38 -40.48 -32.20
N ILE A 409 9.66 -40.74 -31.11
CA ILE A 409 10.25 -41.00 -29.79
C ILE A 409 10.97 -42.35 -29.79
N ASP A 410 10.36 -43.39 -30.35
CA ASP A 410 10.95 -44.74 -30.44
C ASP A 410 12.22 -44.75 -31.29
N ASN A 411 12.20 -44.04 -32.42
CA ASN A 411 13.39 -43.90 -33.28
C ASN A 411 14.55 -43.16 -32.57
N LEU A 412 14.24 -42.24 -31.66
CA LEU A 412 15.26 -41.53 -30.88
C LEU A 412 15.92 -42.44 -29.84
N GLY A 413 15.15 -43.33 -29.21
CA GLY A 413 15.67 -44.34 -28.29
C GLY A 413 16.60 -45.35 -28.96
N ASN A 414 16.34 -45.69 -30.24
CA ASN A 414 17.18 -46.59 -31.03
C ASN A 414 18.46 -45.94 -31.61
N THR A 415 18.65 -44.62 -31.46
CA THR A 415 19.85 -43.90 -31.96
C THR A 415 20.85 -43.58 -30.83
N ILE A 416 20.49 -43.84 -29.56
CA ILE A 416 21.29 -43.54 -28.36
C ILE A 416 21.82 -44.84 -27.68
N LEU A 417 21.48 -46.01 -28.23
CA LEU A 417 22.20 -47.29 -28.03
C LEU A 417 23.19 -47.49 -29.18
#